data_AF-A0A7V7X1I0-F1
#
_entry.id   AF-A0A7V7X1I0-F1
#
_cell.length_a   1.000
_cell.length_b   1.000
_cell.length_c   1.000
_cell.angle_alpha   90.00
_cell.angle_beta   90.00
_cell.angle_gamma   90.00
#
_symmetry.space_group_name_H-M   'P 1'
#
loop_
_entity.id
_entity.type
_entity.pdbx_description
1 polymer ?
#
loop_
_entity_poly.entity_id
_entity_poly.type
_entity_poly.pdbx_seq_one_letter_code
_entity_poly.pdbx_strand_id
1 'polypeptide(L)'
;MTKAILLCLICLLVSTVVHGQTVGELEKQFRLLNQSIQAEQAVLDSLNALMENKAKDIESEKKSAAPDQDKIIKSMSHAVTLSNQIKEYQKNIAAGRLEAEDCRIRLERFYTKTIDSLRQMDRSGKYEGDKYELRNQILIWTEKRIFITPLVSTLSFDPQKVQRIELTDASDPTDKAMMEDYIKKALKEIDSHIMVVTATRKEYEEMADLRRRTTEFINEAYEQGRISSMARSQTFKNIGTDILGNPIGQGFTAVHVRSVAGLMQQLNTGWLMSPGNASLTSTNTGIAQEEYIQLLKQAENLLRTYREIVQKKLK
;
A
#
# COMPACT_ATOMS: atom_id res chain seq x y z
N MET A 1 6.97 23.74 52.29
CA MET A 1 6.21 22.63 51.66
C MET A 1 6.08 22.77 50.14
N THR A 2 5.95 23.97 49.58
CA THR A 2 5.84 24.21 48.12
C THR A 2 7.05 23.75 47.29
N LYS A 3 8.28 23.85 47.82
CA LYS A 3 9.50 23.41 47.11
C LYS A 3 9.62 21.89 46.96
N ALA A 4 9.09 21.11 47.91
CA ALA A 4 9.11 19.66 47.84
C ALA A 4 8.09 19.12 46.80
N ILE A 5 6.94 19.79 46.68
CA ILE A 5 5.92 19.46 45.68
C ILE A 5 6.45 19.75 44.26
N LEU A 6 7.15 20.88 44.08
CA LEU A 6 7.75 21.22 42.79
C LEU A 6 8.84 20.21 42.37
N LEU A 7 9.66 19.75 43.32
CA LEU A 7 10.69 18.75 43.06
C LEU A 7 10.08 17.38 42.71
N CYS A 8 9.02 16.96 43.41
CA CYS A 8 8.27 15.75 43.06
C CYS A 8 7.62 15.84 41.68
N LEU A 9 7.08 17.01 41.29
CA LEU A 9 6.48 17.21 39.97
C LEU A 9 7.53 17.16 38.86
N ILE A 10 8.72 17.72 39.09
CA ILE A 10 9.85 17.66 38.14
C ILE A 10 10.37 16.22 38.04
N CYS A 11 10.50 15.49 39.16
CA CYS A 11 10.90 14.07 39.12
C CYS A 11 9.86 13.20 38.40
N LEU A 12 8.57 13.45 38.58
CA LEU A 12 7.49 12.72 37.88
C LEU A 12 7.48 13.01 36.37
N LEU A 13 7.78 14.24 35.95
CA LEU A 13 7.90 14.62 34.54
C LEU A 13 9.17 14.08 33.86
N VAL A 14 10.24 13.83 34.62
CA VAL A 14 11.48 13.22 34.09
C VAL A 14 11.38 11.69 34.00
N SER A 15 10.51 11.06 34.81
CA SER A 15 10.26 9.62 34.75
C SER A 15 9.30 9.16 33.64
N THR A 16 8.65 10.07 32.91
CA THR A 16 8.10 9.73 31.59
C THR A 16 9.22 9.73 30.55
N VAL A 17 10.20 8.85 30.77
CA VAL A 17 11.04 8.34 29.69
C VAL A 17 10.06 7.61 28.77
N VAL A 18 9.51 8.35 27.82
CA VAL A 18 8.93 7.78 26.60
C VAL A 18 10.02 6.85 26.11
N HIS A 19 9.87 5.55 26.37
CA HIS A 19 10.67 4.53 25.74
C HIS A 19 10.34 4.68 24.26
N GLY A 20 11.09 5.54 23.58
CA GLY A 20 10.96 5.78 22.17
C GLY A 20 11.26 4.45 21.53
N GLN A 21 10.22 3.77 21.05
CA GLN A 21 10.38 2.56 20.27
C GLN A 21 11.45 2.83 19.21
N THR A 22 12.45 1.98 19.14
CA THR A 22 13.48 2.15 18.13
C THR A 22 12.85 1.95 16.75
N VAL A 23 13.43 2.57 15.72
CA VAL A 23 12.94 2.38 14.33
C VAL A 23 12.94 0.91 13.96
N GLY A 24 13.96 0.16 14.39
CA GLY A 24 14.05 -1.28 14.15
C GLY A 24 12.93 -2.06 14.82
N GLU A 25 12.49 -1.65 16.01
CA GLU A 25 11.31 -2.25 16.68
C GLU A 25 10.03 -1.96 15.91
N LEU A 26 9.83 -0.72 15.44
CA LEU A 26 8.68 -0.36 14.61
C LEU A 26 8.70 -1.11 13.27
N GLU A 27 9.84 -1.21 12.59
CA GLU A 27 10.01 -1.97 11.34
C GLU A 27 9.67 -3.45 11.55
N LYS A 28 10.11 -4.04 12.66
CA LYS A 28 9.79 -5.42 13.03
C LYS A 28 8.30 -5.58 13.34
N GLN A 29 7.72 -4.67 14.11
CA GLN A 29 6.30 -4.69 14.46
C GLN A 29 5.43 -4.60 13.20
N PHE A 30 5.70 -3.65 12.31
CA PHE A 30 4.96 -3.51 11.05
C PHE A 30 5.01 -4.77 10.19
N ARG A 31 6.19 -5.40 10.10
CA ARG A 31 6.37 -6.66 9.37
C ARG A 31 5.56 -7.81 9.97
N LEU A 32 5.61 -7.97 11.30
CA LEU A 32 4.87 -9.02 12.01
C LEU A 32 3.36 -8.83 11.87
N LEU A 33 2.87 -7.59 11.97
CA LEU A 33 1.46 -7.26 11.77
C LEU A 33 1.01 -7.64 10.36
N ASN A 34 1.77 -7.27 9.33
CA ASN A 34 1.44 -7.63 7.95
C ASN A 34 1.47 -9.15 7.70
N GLN A 35 2.43 -9.87 8.29
CA GLN A 35 2.48 -11.33 8.21
C GLN A 35 1.26 -11.97 8.89
N SER A 36 0.85 -11.47 10.05
CA SER A 36 -0.34 -11.94 10.76
C SER A 36 -1.60 -11.70 9.93
N ILE A 37 -1.77 -10.49 9.38
CA ILE A 37 -2.91 -10.14 8.51
C ILE A 37 -2.97 -11.07 7.29
N GLN A 38 -1.82 -11.35 6.65
CA GLN A 38 -1.76 -12.25 5.50
C GLN A 38 -2.14 -13.70 5.88
N ALA A 39 -1.65 -14.19 7.02
CA ALA A 39 -1.99 -15.52 7.50
C ALA A 39 -3.49 -15.64 7.81
N GLU A 40 -4.07 -14.65 8.49
CA GLU A 40 -5.50 -14.61 8.79
C GLU A 40 -6.35 -14.48 7.51
N GLN A 41 -5.91 -13.69 6.53
CA GLN A 41 -6.59 -13.57 5.24
C GLN A 41 -6.62 -14.91 4.50
N ALA A 42 -5.52 -15.66 4.50
CA ALA A 42 -5.48 -16.99 3.87
C ALA A 42 -6.46 -17.97 4.53
N VAL A 43 -6.60 -17.91 5.86
CA VAL A 43 -7.60 -18.70 6.60
C VAL A 43 -9.02 -18.25 6.25
N LEU A 44 -9.27 -16.93 6.20
CA LEU A 44 -10.56 -16.37 5.81
C LEU A 44 -10.97 -16.81 4.39
N ASP A 45 -10.04 -16.78 3.44
CA ASP A 45 -10.28 -17.21 2.05
C ASP A 45 -10.63 -18.71 2.00
N SER A 46 -9.94 -19.53 2.80
CA SER A 46 -10.26 -20.96 2.94
C SER A 46 -11.65 -21.19 3.54
N LEU A 47 -12.02 -20.44 4.59
CA LEU A 47 -13.34 -20.52 5.21
C LEU A 47 -14.45 -20.08 4.24
N ASN A 48 -14.22 -19.03 3.46
CA ASN A 48 -15.16 -18.58 2.43
C ASN A 48 -15.37 -19.65 1.35
N ALA A 49 -14.30 -20.30 0.88
CA ALA A 49 -14.41 -21.40 -0.07
C ALA A 49 -15.19 -22.60 0.51
N LEU A 50 -14.94 -22.96 1.78
CA LEU A 50 -15.69 -23.99 2.48
C LEU A 50 -17.17 -23.62 2.63
N MET A 51 -17.47 -22.37 2.95
CA MET A 51 -18.82 -21.84 3.06
C MET A 51 -19.57 -21.90 1.73
N GLU A 52 -18.91 -21.53 0.63
CA GLU A 52 -19.48 -21.62 -0.71
C GLU A 52 -19.80 -23.08 -1.09
N ASN A 53 -18.87 -24.00 -0.80
CA ASN A 53 -19.10 -25.43 -1.01
C ASN A 53 -20.27 -25.94 -0.17
N LYS A 54 -20.39 -25.52 1.09
CA LYS A 54 -21.53 -25.89 1.95
C LYS A 54 -22.86 -25.33 1.43
N ALA A 55 -22.87 -24.11 0.91
CA ALA A 55 -24.06 -23.54 0.28
C ALA A 55 -24.49 -24.37 -0.95
N LYS A 56 -23.52 -24.79 -1.78
CA LYS A 56 -23.79 -25.69 -2.92
C LYS A 56 -24.30 -27.06 -2.49
N ASP A 57 -23.71 -27.66 -1.45
CA ASP A 57 -24.17 -28.94 -0.89
C ASP A 57 -25.63 -28.87 -0.42
N ILE A 58 -25.97 -27.82 0.34
CA ILE A 58 -27.33 -27.59 0.85
C ILE A 58 -28.32 -27.42 -0.31
N GLU A 59 -27.95 -26.60 -1.30
CA GLU A 59 -28.79 -26.34 -2.47
C GLU A 59 -28.99 -27.61 -3.32
N SER A 60 -27.95 -28.42 -3.47
CA SER A 60 -28.01 -29.70 -4.18
C SER A 60 -28.92 -30.70 -3.46
N GLU A 61 -28.83 -30.79 -2.13
CA GLU A 61 -29.66 -31.69 -1.32
C GLU A 61 -31.14 -31.30 -1.39
N LYS A 62 -31.43 -29.99 -1.28
CA LYS A 62 -32.79 -29.43 -1.45
C LYS A 62 -33.42 -29.72 -2.80
N LYS A 63 -32.60 -29.86 -3.86
CA LYS A 63 -33.04 -30.11 -5.25
C LYS A 63 -33.07 -31.60 -5.61
N SER A 64 -32.63 -32.48 -4.71
CA SER A 64 -32.67 -33.92 -4.94
C SER A 64 -34.12 -34.44 -5.01
N ALA A 65 -34.33 -35.59 -5.66
CA ALA A 65 -35.65 -36.20 -5.80
C ALA A 65 -36.26 -36.61 -4.44
N ALA A 66 -35.43 -36.83 -3.42
CA ALA A 66 -35.85 -37.16 -2.05
C ALA A 66 -34.92 -36.44 -1.04
N PRO A 67 -35.19 -35.18 -0.70
CA PRO A 67 -34.33 -34.39 0.19
C PRO A 67 -34.24 -34.97 1.60
N ASP A 68 -33.01 -35.17 2.10
CA ASP A 68 -32.76 -35.55 3.49
C ASP A 68 -32.73 -34.30 4.40
N GLN A 69 -33.79 -34.10 5.18
CA GLN A 69 -33.93 -32.96 6.09
C GLN A 69 -32.87 -32.95 7.20
N ASP A 70 -32.48 -34.11 7.72
CA ASP A 70 -31.47 -34.19 8.78
C ASP A 70 -30.10 -33.79 8.25
N LYS A 71 -29.78 -34.21 7.03
CA LYS A 71 -28.56 -33.81 6.33
C LYS A 71 -28.54 -32.31 6.00
N ILE A 72 -29.68 -31.74 5.62
CA ILE A 72 -29.82 -30.28 5.41
C ILE A 72 -29.59 -29.53 6.72
N ILE A 73 -30.27 -29.93 7.81
CA ILE A 73 -30.15 -29.28 9.13
C ILE A 73 -28.71 -29.33 9.63
N LYS A 74 -28.06 -30.51 9.54
CA LYS A 74 -26.65 -30.67 9.94
C LYS A 74 -25.72 -29.78 9.10
N SER A 75 -25.95 -29.70 7.80
CA SER A 75 -25.16 -28.84 6.90
C SER A 75 -25.37 -27.35 7.19
N MET A 76 -26.61 -26.93 7.50
CA MET A 76 -26.91 -25.56 7.92
C MET A 76 -26.27 -25.22 9.26
N SER A 77 -26.27 -26.15 10.23
CA SER A 77 -25.57 -25.96 11.51
C SER A 77 -24.06 -25.76 11.30
N HIS A 78 -23.43 -26.54 10.42
CA HIS A 78 -22.03 -26.34 10.07
C HIS A 78 -21.79 -24.99 9.37
N ALA A 79 -22.69 -24.56 8.49
CA ALA A 79 -22.61 -23.26 7.83
C ALA A 79 -22.71 -22.09 8.84
N VAL A 80 -23.53 -22.21 9.88
CA VAL A 80 -23.59 -21.22 10.98
C VAL A 80 -22.24 -21.14 11.71
N THR A 81 -21.62 -22.28 12.03
CA THR A 81 -20.28 -22.30 12.64
C THR A 81 -19.24 -21.63 11.75
N LEU A 82 -19.21 -21.94 10.45
CA LEU A 82 -18.32 -21.29 9.48
C LEU A 82 -18.58 -19.77 9.42
N SER A 83 -19.85 -19.34 9.41
CA SER A 83 -20.21 -17.91 9.40
C SER A 83 -19.65 -17.17 10.62
N ASN A 84 -19.73 -17.78 11.80
CA ASN A 84 -19.20 -17.17 13.03
C ASN A 84 -17.67 -17.07 12.99
N GLN A 85 -16.98 -18.11 12.52
CA GLN A 85 -15.53 -18.08 12.32
C GLN A 85 -15.12 -17.02 11.30
N ILE A 86 -15.82 -16.92 10.17
CA ILE A 86 -15.59 -15.88 9.15
C ILE A 86 -15.68 -14.48 9.78
N LYS A 87 -16.73 -14.21 10.57
CA LYS A 87 -16.90 -12.92 11.25
C LYS A 87 -15.76 -12.62 12.23
N GLU A 88 -15.29 -13.62 12.96
CA GLU A 88 -14.18 -13.48 13.90
C GLU A 88 -12.88 -13.12 13.17
N TYR A 89 -12.51 -13.86 12.11
CA TYR A 89 -11.33 -13.55 11.31
C TYR A 89 -11.43 -12.19 10.63
N GLN A 90 -12.60 -11.79 10.12
CA GLN A 90 -12.80 -10.45 9.56
C GLN A 90 -12.55 -9.36 10.59
N LYS A 91 -12.99 -9.56 11.84
CA LYS A 91 -12.75 -8.62 12.95
C LYS A 91 -11.27 -8.54 13.30
N ASN A 92 -10.57 -9.67 13.39
CA ASN A 92 -9.14 -9.72 13.71
C ASN A 92 -8.31 -9.05 12.61
N ILE A 93 -8.61 -9.33 11.34
CA ILE A 93 -7.97 -8.68 10.18
C ILE A 93 -8.19 -7.17 10.22
N ALA A 94 -9.42 -6.71 10.53
CA ALA A 94 -9.72 -5.28 10.62
C ALA A 94 -8.93 -4.59 11.75
N ALA A 95 -8.86 -5.22 12.93
CA ALA A 95 -8.06 -4.73 14.05
C ALA A 95 -6.56 -4.68 13.71
N GLY A 96 -6.02 -5.77 13.14
CA GLY A 96 -4.63 -5.85 12.71
C GLY A 96 -4.29 -4.79 11.66
N ARG A 97 -5.18 -4.51 10.70
CA ARG A 97 -5.01 -3.43 9.72
C ARG A 97 -4.92 -2.05 10.36
N LEU A 98 -5.72 -1.77 11.39
CA LEU A 98 -5.66 -0.50 12.11
C LEU A 98 -4.33 -0.34 12.86
N GLU A 99 -3.86 -1.40 13.51
CA GLU A 99 -2.56 -1.40 14.20
C GLU A 99 -1.39 -1.26 13.21
N ALA A 100 -1.46 -1.95 12.08
CA ALA A 100 -0.46 -1.84 11.02
C ALA A 100 -0.40 -0.42 10.45
N GLU A 101 -1.55 0.23 10.27
CA GLU A 101 -1.64 1.60 9.78
C GLU A 101 -1.05 2.61 10.79
N ASP A 102 -1.33 2.47 12.08
CA ASP A 102 -0.70 3.33 13.11
C ASP A 102 0.82 3.15 13.12
N CYS A 103 1.30 1.90 13.05
CA CYS A 103 2.73 1.60 12.97
C CYS A 103 3.37 2.21 11.70
N ARG A 104 2.68 2.11 10.56
CA ARG A 104 3.08 2.70 9.27
C ARG A 104 3.22 4.21 9.37
N ILE A 105 2.24 4.91 9.94
CA ILE A 105 2.25 6.37 10.11
C ILE A 105 3.44 6.81 10.98
N ARG A 106 3.75 6.06 12.04
CA ARG A 106 4.92 6.33 12.89
C ARG A 106 6.24 6.17 12.12
N LEU A 107 6.37 5.09 11.36
CA LEU A 107 7.55 4.86 10.51
C LEU A 107 7.68 5.93 9.42
N GLU A 108 6.59 6.29 8.76
CA GLU A 108 6.56 7.34 7.72
C GLU A 108 7.02 8.68 8.27
N ARG A 109 6.53 9.06 9.45
CA ARG A 109 6.97 10.28 10.14
C ARG A 109 8.46 10.23 10.49
N PHE A 110 8.96 9.08 10.94
CA PHE A 110 10.37 8.91 11.26
C PHE A 110 11.26 9.04 10.02
N TYR A 111 10.95 8.31 8.95
CA TYR A 111 11.73 8.34 7.72
C TYR A 111 11.70 9.72 7.08
N THR A 112 10.53 10.36 7.02
CA THR A 112 10.40 11.71 6.45
C THR A 112 11.27 12.72 7.20
N LYS A 113 11.22 12.73 8.54
CA LYS A 113 12.09 13.61 9.35
C LYS A 113 13.58 13.35 9.12
N THR A 114 13.97 12.09 9.02
CA THR A 114 15.36 11.70 8.75
C THR A 114 15.81 12.16 7.36
N ILE A 115 15.00 11.90 6.34
CA ILE A 115 15.26 12.32 4.95
C ILE A 115 15.36 13.85 4.86
N ASP A 116 14.43 14.58 5.46
CA ASP A 116 14.40 16.04 5.43
C ASP A 116 15.64 16.65 6.11
N SER A 117 16.05 16.08 7.25
CA SER A 117 17.27 16.49 7.96
C SER A 117 18.51 16.28 7.07
N LEU A 118 18.65 15.11 6.45
CA LEU A 118 19.78 14.81 5.55
C LEU A 118 19.76 15.69 4.30
N ARG A 119 18.58 15.95 3.71
CA ARG A 119 18.42 16.88 2.57
C ARG A 119 18.77 18.31 2.95
N GLN A 120 18.43 18.73 4.17
CA GLN A 120 18.83 20.06 4.67
C GLN A 120 20.34 20.17 4.81
N MET A 121 21.02 19.13 5.31
CA MET A 121 22.48 19.09 5.36
C MET A 121 23.09 19.20 3.95
N ASP A 122 22.59 18.42 2.99
CA ASP A 122 23.05 18.42 1.59
C ASP A 122 22.89 19.82 0.95
N ARG A 123 21.72 20.44 1.11
CA ARG A 123 21.42 21.78 0.56
C ARG A 123 22.20 22.90 1.24
N SER A 124 22.45 22.79 2.54
CA SER A 124 23.15 23.84 3.30
C SER A 124 24.61 23.98 2.89
N GLY A 125 25.19 22.98 2.23
CA GLY A 125 26.60 22.94 1.88
C GLY A 125 27.56 22.88 3.07
N LYS A 126 27.04 22.86 4.30
CA LYS A 126 27.80 22.84 5.57
C LYS A 126 28.17 21.43 6.02
N TYR A 127 27.87 20.41 5.22
CA TYR A 127 28.29 19.06 5.49
C TYR A 127 29.79 18.93 5.18
N GLU A 128 30.60 18.78 6.22
CA GLU A 128 32.06 18.65 6.12
C GLU A 128 32.52 17.23 5.74
N GLY A 129 31.60 16.25 5.73
CA GLY A 129 31.88 14.86 5.36
C GLY A 129 31.74 14.56 3.86
N ASP A 130 31.80 13.28 3.51
CA ASP A 130 31.65 12.83 2.13
C ASP A 130 30.20 13.00 1.62
N LYS A 131 30.02 13.93 0.66
CA LYS A 131 28.72 14.18 0.00
C LYS A 131 28.12 12.93 -0.63
N TYR A 132 28.96 11.98 -1.07
CA TYR A 132 28.49 10.71 -1.59
C TYR A 132 27.82 9.88 -0.50
N GLU A 133 28.44 9.76 0.67
CA GLU A 133 27.90 9.03 1.80
C GLU A 133 26.57 9.63 2.26
N LEU A 134 26.47 10.96 2.31
CA LEU A 134 25.23 11.68 2.65
C LEU A 134 24.10 11.35 1.66
N ARG A 135 24.36 11.40 0.35
CA ARG A 135 23.38 11.07 -0.69
C ARG A 135 22.97 9.60 -0.64
N ASN A 136 23.90 8.70 -0.35
CA ASN A 136 23.61 7.28 -0.17
C ASN A 136 22.72 7.04 1.05
N GLN A 137 22.95 7.74 2.16
CA GLN A 137 22.05 7.68 3.32
C GLN A 137 20.64 8.18 2.97
N ILE A 138 20.51 9.29 2.23
CA ILE A 138 19.20 9.77 1.76
C ILE A 138 18.50 8.69 0.92
N LEU A 139 19.24 8.00 0.05
CA LEU A 139 18.70 6.93 -0.78
C LEU A 139 18.19 5.76 0.06
N ILE A 140 18.99 5.25 1.00
CA ILE A 140 18.62 4.13 1.88
C ILE A 140 17.33 4.45 2.66
N TRP A 141 17.22 5.65 3.22
CA TRP A 141 16.01 6.05 3.96
C TRP A 141 14.79 6.25 3.05
N THR A 142 15.00 6.75 1.83
CA THR A 142 13.93 6.87 0.82
C THR A 142 13.41 5.48 0.42
N GLU A 143 14.30 4.52 0.22
CA GLU A 143 13.93 3.13 -0.07
C GLU A 143 13.12 2.52 1.07
N LYS A 144 13.56 2.68 2.33
CA LYS A 144 12.82 2.25 3.51
C LYS A 144 11.43 2.88 3.61
N ARG A 145 11.28 4.15 3.21
CA ARG A 145 9.98 4.83 3.16
C ARG A 145 9.08 4.24 2.08
N ILE A 146 9.62 3.93 0.90
CA ILE A 146 8.88 3.25 -0.17
C ILE A 146 8.36 1.89 0.30
N PHE A 147 9.14 1.13 1.09
CA PHE A 147 8.74 -0.18 1.62
C PHE A 147 7.50 -0.16 2.52
N ILE A 148 7.13 1.00 3.08
CA ILE A 148 5.97 1.15 3.95
C ILE A 148 4.85 1.95 3.28
N THR A 149 4.99 2.32 2.01
CA THR A 149 3.97 3.05 1.26
C THR A 149 2.71 2.19 1.16
N PRO A 150 1.52 2.74 1.43
CA PRO A 150 0.28 1.97 1.36
C PRO A 150 0.06 1.39 -0.04
N LEU A 151 -0.39 0.14 -0.09
CA LEU A 151 -0.83 -0.49 -1.33
C LEU A 151 -2.13 0.15 -1.80
N VAL A 152 -2.31 0.20 -3.12
CA VAL A 152 -3.57 0.64 -3.70
C VAL A 152 -4.57 -0.50 -3.59
N SER A 153 -5.62 -0.33 -2.79
CA SER A 153 -6.64 -1.37 -2.61
C SER A 153 -7.50 -1.50 -3.87
N THR A 154 -8.11 -2.67 -4.04
CA THR A 154 -9.23 -2.82 -4.99
C THR A 154 -10.38 -1.90 -4.61
N LEU A 155 -11.19 -1.49 -5.59
CA LEU A 155 -12.39 -0.70 -5.37
C LEU A 155 -13.43 -1.52 -4.59
N SER A 156 -14.02 -0.91 -3.58
CA SER A 156 -15.10 -1.51 -2.78
C SER A 156 -16.46 -1.42 -3.49
N PHE A 157 -16.59 -0.48 -4.43
CA PHE A 157 -17.77 -0.34 -5.28
C PHE A 157 -17.57 -1.00 -6.64
N ASP A 158 -18.67 -1.31 -7.32
CA ASP A 158 -18.66 -1.81 -8.69
C ASP A 158 -18.67 -0.63 -9.67
N PRO A 159 -17.60 -0.44 -10.47
CA PRO A 159 -17.52 0.67 -11.40
C PRO A 159 -18.62 0.67 -12.46
N GLN A 160 -19.12 -0.51 -12.85
CA GLN A 160 -20.23 -0.62 -13.81
C GLN A 160 -21.55 -0.18 -13.18
N LYS A 161 -21.77 -0.51 -11.91
CA LYS A 161 -22.96 -0.09 -11.16
C LYS A 161 -23.02 1.43 -11.05
N VAL A 162 -21.92 2.09 -10.67
CA VAL A 162 -21.88 3.56 -10.55
C VAL A 162 -22.16 4.24 -11.90
N GLN A 163 -21.67 3.69 -13.00
CA GLN A 163 -21.94 4.23 -14.35
C GLN A 163 -23.42 4.16 -14.74
N ARG A 164 -24.13 3.12 -14.32
CA ARG A 164 -25.55 2.89 -14.66
C ARG A 164 -26.52 3.68 -13.79
N ILE A 165 -26.08 4.22 -12.65
CA ILE A 165 -26.95 5.02 -11.79
C ILE A 165 -27.27 6.34 -12.50
N GLU A 166 -28.56 6.66 -12.59
CA GLU A 166 -29.06 7.98 -12.95
C GLU A 166 -30.03 8.44 -11.85
N LEU A 167 -29.67 9.54 -11.16
CA LEU A 167 -30.46 10.04 -10.03
C LEU A 167 -31.85 10.55 -10.44
N THR A 168 -32.06 10.79 -11.73
CA THR A 168 -33.33 11.19 -12.34
C THR A 168 -34.33 10.04 -12.43
N ASP A 169 -33.85 8.80 -12.47
CA ASP A 169 -34.68 7.61 -12.69
C ASP A 169 -35.26 7.08 -11.37
N ALA A 170 -34.78 7.59 -10.23
CA ALA A 170 -35.27 7.20 -8.90
C ALA A 170 -36.56 7.95 -8.55
N SER A 171 -37.69 7.24 -8.63
CA SER A 171 -39.02 7.74 -8.23
C SER A 171 -39.19 7.84 -6.71
N ASP A 172 -38.52 7.00 -5.93
CA ASP A 172 -38.57 7.00 -4.46
C ASP A 172 -37.45 7.90 -3.88
N PRO A 173 -37.79 8.90 -3.04
CA PRO A 173 -36.81 9.70 -2.29
C PRO A 173 -35.78 8.86 -1.51
N THR A 174 -36.18 7.70 -1.00
CA THR A 174 -35.30 6.80 -0.23
C THR A 174 -34.26 6.15 -1.13
N ASP A 175 -34.68 5.59 -2.26
CA ASP A 175 -33.80 5.00 -3.27
C ASP A 175 -32.83 6.04 -3.83
N LYS A 176 -33.32 7.26 -4.10
CA LYS A 176 -32.49 8.38 -4.54
C LYS A 176 -31.41 8.72 -3.51
N ALA A 177 -31.76 8.80 -2.23
CA ALA A 177 -30.80 9.06 -1.15
C ALA A 177 -29.75 7.95 -1.02
N MET A 178 -30.14 6.67 -1.18
CA MET A 178 -29.21 5.54 -1.19
C MET A 178 -28.27 5.57 -2.39
N MET A 179 -28.77 5.89 -3.58
CA MET A 179 -27.96 6.03 -4.80
C MET A 179 -26.96 7.19 -4.66
N GLU A 180 -27.38 8.34 -4.12
CA GLU A 180 -26.49 9.45 -3.83
C GLU A 180 -25.40 9.09 -2.82
N ASP A 181 -25.74 8.42 -1.71
CA ASP A 181 -24.77 7.97 -0.72
C ASP A 181 -23.75 7.00 -1.33
N TYR A 182 -24.21 6.07 -2.17
CA TYR A 182 -23.34 5.15 -2.92
C TYR A 182 -22.37 5.90 -3.84
N ILE A 183 -22.84 6.87 -4.62
CA ILE A 183 -21.99 7.68 -5.51
C ILE A 183 -21.00 8.53 -4.69
N LYS A 184 -21.43 9.15 -3.59
CA LYS A 184 -20.57 9.96 -2.71
C LYS A 184 -19.47 9.11 -2.07
N LYS A 185 -19.79 7.89 -1.62
CA LYS A 185 -18.81 6.93 -1.10
C LYS A 185 -17.81 6.51 -2.19
N ALA A 186 -18.28 6.19 -3.39
CA ALA A 186 -17.42 5.88 -4.53
C ALA A 186 -16.46 7.03 -4.86
N LEU A 187 -16.96 8.28 -4.89
CA LEU A 187 -16.14 9.47 -5.15
C LEU A 187 -15.05 9.65 -4.09
N LYS A 188 -15.39 9.50 -2.81
CA LYS A 188 -14.43 9.59 -1.69
C LYS A 188 -13.35 8.50 -1.78
N GLU A 189 -13.73 7.29 -2.18
CA GLU A 189 -12.78 6.19 -2.39
C GLU A 189 -11.83 6.47 -3.56
N ILE A 190 -12.35 6.95 -4.69
CA ILE A 190 -11.53 7.35 -5.85
C ILE A 190 -10.53 8.45 -5.46
N ASP A 191 -10.98 9.47 -4.73
CA ASP A 191 -10.11 10.56 -4.25
C ASP A 191 -8.99 10.03 -3.36
N SER A 192 -9.30 9.08 -2.48
CA SER A 192 -8.31 8.39 -1.65
C SER A 192 -7.28 7.63 -2.49
N HIS A 193 -7.72 6.88 -3.50
CA HIS A 193 -6.81 6.15 -4.41
C HIS A 193 -5.95 7.08 -5.24
N ILE A 194 -6.48 8.19 -5.75
CA ILE A 194 -5.69 9.21 -6.46
C ILE A 194 -4.58 9.73 -5.56
N MET A 195 -4.90 10.07 -4.30
CA MET A 195 -3.93 10.56 -3.34
C MET A 195 -2.78 9.55 -3.14
N VAL A 196 -3.11 8.27 -2.91
CA VAL A 196 -2.12 7.20 -2.71
C VAL A 196 -1.26 6.99 -3.96
N VAL A 197 -1.88 6.88 -5.14
CA VAL A 197 -1.16 6.68 -6.42
C VAL A 197 -0.24 7.86 -6.72
N THR A 198 -0.71 9.10 -6.56
CA THR A 198 0.09 10.30 -6.78
C THR A 198 1.26 10.39 -5.80
N ALA A 199 1.04 10.12 -4.51
CA ALA A 199 2.10 10.12 -3.51
C ALA A 199 3.16 9.06 -3.85
N THR A 200 2.73 7.83 -4.12
CA THR A 200 3.61 6.74 -4.53
C THR A 200 4.42 7.10 -5.77
N ARG A 201 3.79 7.67 -6.80
CA ARG A 201 4.48 8.08 -8.03
C ARG A 201 5.60 9.09 -7.74
N LYS A 202 5.31 10.12 -6.94
CA LYS A 202 6.31 11.15 -6.59
C LYS A 202 7.49 10.55 -5.86
N GLU A 203 7.26 9.63 -4.91
CA GLU A 203 8.33 8.93 -4.18
C GLU A 203 9.26 8.17 -5.12
N TYR A 204 8.69 7.43 -6.09
CA TYR A 204 9.48 6.69 -7.07
C TYR A 204 10.23 7.60 -8.06
N GLU A 205 9.64 8.73 -8.44
CA GLU A 205 10.30 9.76 -9.28
C GLU A 205 11.47 10.42 -8.52
N GLU A 206 11.30 10.76 -7.24
CA GLU A 206 12.37 11.30 -6.38
C GLU A 206 13.51 10.30 -6.21
N MET A 207 13.20 9.02 -6.00
CA MET A 207 14.22 7.97 -5.91
C MET A 207 14.97 7.79 -7.22
N ALA A 208 14.28 7.83 -8.36
CA ALA A 208 14.91 7.73 -9.69
C ALA A 208 15.89 8.88 -9.92
N ASP A 209 15.47 10.12 -9.61
CA ASP A 209 16.33 11.30 -9.76
C ASP A 209 17.55 11.23 -8.83
N LEU A 210 17.37 10.78 -7.58
CA LEU A 210 18.48 10.63 -6.64
C LEU A 210 19.50 9.58 -7.10
N ARG A 211 19.03 8.44 -7.62
CA ARG A 211 19.89 7.41 -8.21
C ARG A 211 20.68 7.97 -9.40
N ARG A 212 20.00 8.66 -10.33
CA ARG A 212 20.63 9.30 -11.49
C ARG A 212 21.75 10.26 -11.07
N ARG A 213 21.47 11.19 -10.14
CA ARG A 213 22.47 12.16 -9.63
C ARG A 213 23.64 11.50 -8.93
N THR A 214 23.39 10.38 -8.24
CA THR A 214 24.44 9.61 -7.57
C THR A 214 25.35 8.95 -8.60
N THR A 215 24.77 8.35 -9.64
CA THR A 215 25.52 7.77 -10.76
C THR A 215 26.34 8.81 -11.53
N GLU A 216 25.76 9.98 -11.81
CA GLU A 216 26.46 11.11 -12.45
C GLU A 216 27.67 11.55 -11.61
N PHE A 217 27.48 11.75 -10.31
CA PHE A 217 28.58 12.09 -9.41
C PHE A 217 29.69 11.04 -9.40
N ILE A 218 29.32 9.75 -9.37
CA ILE A 218 30.29 8.65 -9.43
C ILE A 218 31.13 8.75 -10.71
N ASN A 219 30.47 8.92 -11.86
CA ASN A 219 31.14 9.01 -13.15
C ASN A 219 32.06 10.23 -13.23
N GLU A 220 31.59 11.41 -12.80
CA GLU A 220 32.40 12.64 -12.74
C GLU A 220 33.61 12.50 -11.82
N ALA A 221 33.43 11.89 -10.64
CA ALA A 221 34.52 11.69 -9.67
C ALA A 221 35.59 10.71 -10.20
N TYR A 222 35.19 9.74 -11.02
CA TYR A 222 36.11 8.84 -11.73
C TYR A 222 36.87 9.56 -12.86
N GLU A 223 36.17 10.33 -13.69
CA GLU A 223 36.78 11.09 -14.79
C GLU A 223 37.79 12.12 -14.27
N GLN A 224 37.55 12.69 -13.09
CA GLN A 224 38.46 13.64 -12.42
C GLN A 224 39.59 12.97 -11.62
N GLY A 225 39.71 11.64 -11.62
CA GLY A 225 40.76 10.91 -10.91
C GLY A 225 40.72 11.04 -9.38
N ARG A 226 39.59 11.50 -8.82
CA ARG A 226 39.41 11.75 -7.37
C ARG A 226 39.15 10.48 -6.57
N ILE A 227 38.77 9.39 -7.24
CA ILE A 227 38.55 8.07 -6.64
C ILE A 227 39.64 7.12 -7.17
N SER A 228 40.55 6.70 -6.28
CA SER A 228 41.60 5.72 -6.61
C SER A 228 40.99 4.36 -7.02
N SER A 229 41.53 3.77 -8.08
CA SER A 229 41.13 2.46 -8.61
C SER A 229 41.24 1.31 -7.59
N MET A 230 41.99 1.48 -6.48
CA MET A 230 42.08 0.50 -5.39
C MET A 230 40.88 0.53 -4.42
N ALA A 231 40.12 1.62 -4.35
CA ALA A 231 38.87 1.66 -3.58
C ALA A 231 37.80 0.72 -4.18
N ARG A 232 37.96 0.32 -5.46
CA ARG A 232 37.05 -0.60 -6.19
C ARG A 232 36.76 -1.93 -5.50
N SER A 233 37.66 -2.47 -4.67
CA SER A 233 37.66 -3.91 -4.41
C SER A 233 36.68 -4.41 -3.33
N GLN A 234 36.32 -3.60 -2.33
CA GLN A 234 35.53 -4.11 -1.19
C GLN A 234 34.25 -3.31 -0.94
N THR A 235 34.28 -1.98 -1.09
CA THR A 235 33.07 -1.16 -0.94
C THR A 235 32.20 -1.20 -2.20
N PHE A 236 32.78 -1.18 -3.40
CA PHE A 236 32.02 -1.12 -4.66
C PHE A 236 31.50 -2.47 -5.19
N LYS A 237 32.07 -3.60 -4.76
CA LYS A 237 31.65 -4.91 -5.27
C LYS A 237 30.33 -5.41 -4.64
N ASN A 238 30.04 -4.98 -3.41
CA ASN A 238 28.74 -5.22 -2.77
C ASN A 238 27.72 -4.13 -3.15
N ILE A 239 28.19 -2.89 -3.34
CA ILE A 239 27.33 -1.74 -3.64
C ILE A 239 26.91 -1.70 -5.13
N GLY A 240 27.74 -2.15 -6.08
CA GLY A 240 27.35 -2.19 -7.50
C GLY A 240 26.20 -3.17 -7.79
N THR A 241 26.12 -4.27 -7.05
CA THR A 241 24.99 -5.21 -7.10
C THR A 241 23.76 -4.72 -6.34
N ASP A 242 23.92 -3.89 -5.29
CA ASP A 242 22.80 -3.31 -4.53
C ASP A 242 22.27 -1.98 -5.09
N ILE A 243 23.09 -1.18 -5.79
CA ILE A 243 22.70 0.13 -6.34
C ILE A 243 22.33 0.06 -7.83
N LEU A 244 22.91 -0.85 -8.62
CA LEU A 244 22.62 -0.97 -10.07
C LEU A 244 21.93 -2.28 -10.46
N GLY A 245 21.79 -3.26 -9.55
CA GLY A 245 21.44 -4.63 -9.92
C GLY A 245 20.30 -5.28 -9.16
N ASN A 246 19.92 -4.79 -7.98
CA ASN A 246 18.75 -5.30 -7.28
C ASN A 246 17.60 -4.27 -7.37
N PRO A 247 16.59 -4.51 -8.22
CA PRO A 247 15.33 -3.78 -8.10
C PRO A 247 14.83 -4.06 -6.69
N ILE A 248 14.63 -3.00 -5.90
CA ILE A 248 13.68 -2.90 -4.78
C ILE A 248 13.12 -4.29 -4.45
N GLY A 249 13.79 -5.02 -3.55
CA GLY A 249 13.73 -6.49 -3.44
C GLY A 249 12.57 -7.12 -4.20
N GLN A 250 12.84 -7.72 -5.37
CA GLN A 250 11.90 -8.07 -6.45
C GLN A 250 10.47 -8.47 -6.03
N GLY A 251 10.28 -9.10 -4.87
CA GLY A 251 8.97 -9.39 -4.29
C GLY A 251 8.12 -8.17 -3.91
N PHE A 252 8.68 -7.07 -3.40
CA PHE A 252 7.94 -5.89 -2.95
C PHE A 252 7.38 -5.08 -4.11
N THR A 253 8.22 -4.79 -5.11
CA THR A 253 7.79 -4.14 -6.35
C THR A 253 6.72 -4.96 -7.04
N ALA A 254 6.82 -6.30 -7.03
CA ALA A 254 5.80 -7.17 -7.59
C ALA A 254 4.44 -7.09 -6.88
N VAL A 255 4.40 -6.85 -5.56
CA VAL A 255 3.14 -6.65 -4.81
C VAL A 255 2.51 -5.30 -5.14
N HIS A 256 3.32 -4.24 -5.18
CA HIS A 256 2.89 -2.90 -5.58
C HIS A 256 2.37 -2.86 -7.02
N VAL A 257 3.11 -3.47 -7.95
CA VAL A 257 2.69 -3.66 -9.34
C VAL A 257 1.36 -4.40 -9.43
N ARG A 258 1.21 -5.53 -8.71
CA ARG A 258 -0.04 -6.30 -8.70
C ARG A 258 -1.21 -5.49 -8.17
N SER A 259 -1.01 -4.69 -7.11
CA SER A 259 -2.07 -3.85 -6.54
C SER A 259 -2.58 -2.80 -7.53
N VAL A 260 -1.67 -2.10 -8.22
CA VAL A 260 -2.01 -1.09 -9.23
C VAL A 260 -2.62 -1.74 -10.47
N ALA A 261 -2.07 -2.86 -10.93
CA ALA A 261 -2.61 -3.61 -12.06
C ALA A 261 -4.03 -4.12 -11.78
N GLY A 262 -4.30 -4.62 -10.56
CA GLY A 262 -5.63 -5.05 -10.14
C GLY A 262 -6.65 -3.91 -10.15
N LEU A 263 -6.27 -2.73 -9.64
CA LEU A 263 -7.10 -1.53 -9.76
C LEU A 263 -7.38 -1.17 -11.22
N MET A 264 -6.35 -1.16 -12.06
CA MET A 264 -6.51 -0.84 -13.48
C MET A 264 -7.44 -1.81 -14.19
N GLN A 265 -7.38 -3.11 -13.87
CA GLN A 265 -8.32 -4.10 -14.42
C GLN A 265 -9.76 -3.81 -14.01
N GLN A 266 -10.01 -3.42 -12.75
CA GLN A 266 -11.35 -3.06 -12.29
C GLN A 266 -11.89 -1.80 -12.96
N LEU A 267 -11.03 -0.82 -13.22
CA LEU A 267 -11.40 0.43 -13.90
C LEU A 267 -11.53 0.28 -15.42
N ASN A 268 -10.87 -0.71 -16.02
CA ASN A 268 -10.88 -0.97 -17.46
C ASN A 268 -12.15 -1.71 -17.90
N THR A 269 -13.32 -1.12 -17.67
CA THR A 269 -14.64 -1.69 -18.03
C THR A 269 -14.98 -1.50 -19.53
N GLY A 270 -14.03 -1.76 -20.43
CA GLY A 270 -14.26 -1.89 -21.88
C GLY A 270 -14.56 -0.63 -22.68
N TRP A 271 -14.69 0.55 -22.05
CA TRP A 271 -15.08 1.81 -22.72
C TRP A 271 -14.02 2.92 -22.70
N LEU A 272 -13.01 2.87 -21.81
CA LEU A 272 -12.17 4.03 -21.52
C LEU A 272 -10.83 4.09 -22.27
N MET A 273 -10.28 2.99 -22.80
CA MET A 273 -9.10 3.00 -23.68
C MET A 273 -9.02 1.73 -24.54
N SER A 274 -8.71 1.87 -25.84
CA SER A 274 -7.95 0.81 -26.53
C SER A 274 -6.61 0.67 -25.80
N PRO A 275 -6.19 -0.54 -25.40
CA PRO A 275 -4.94 -0.70 -24.68
C PRO A 275 -3.81 -0.23 -25.59
N GLY A 276 -3.23 0.94 -25.30
CA GLY A 276 -1.95 1.32 -25.87
C GLY A 276 -0.89 0.39 -25.31
N ASN A 277 -0.73 -0.80 -25.91
CA ASN A 277 0.37 -1.77 -25.81
C ASN A 277 1.17 -1.87 -24.49
N ALA A 278 0.59 -1.57 -23.33
CA ALA A 278 1.13 -1.97 -22.05
C ALA A 278 0.68 -3.41 -21.87
N SER A 279 1.47 -4.34 -22.39
CA SER A 279 1.33 -5.77 -22.17
C SER A 279 1.44 -6.04 -20.66
N LEU A 280 0.35 -5.89 -19.92
CA LEU A 280 0.22 -6.24 -18.50
C LEU A 280 0.26 -7.78 -18.26
N THR A 281 0.73 -8.55 -19.25
CA THR A 281 0.75 -10.01 -19.25
C THR A 281 1.91 -10.61 -18.47
N SER A 282 2.84 -9.82 -17.93
CA SER A 282 3.93 -10.32 -17.09
C SER A 282 3.69 -10.05 -15.61
N THR A 283 2.67 -10.71 -15.03
CA THR A 283 2.43 -10.73 -13.57
C THR A 283 3.55 -11.41 -12.76
N ASN A 284 4.62 -11.88 -13.41
CA ASN A 284 5.68 -12.70 -12.78
C ASN A 284 7.13 -12.22 -13.00
N THR A 285 7.38 -11.05 -13.60
CA THR A 285 8.76 -10.54 -13.75
C THR A 285 8.86 -9.09 -13.30
N GLY A 286 9.92 -8.78 -12.55
CA GLY A 286 10.20 -7.46 -12.03
C GLY A 286 10.10 -6.40 -13.12
N ILE A 287 9.12 -5.50 -12.97
CA ILE A 287 8.94 -4.33 -13.81
C ILE A 287 10.08 -3.35 -13.50
N ALA A 288 10.66 -2.71 -14.52
CA ALA A 288 11.67 -1.68 -14.30
C ALA A 288 11.07 -0.49 -13.53
N GLN A 289 11.88 0.24 -12.78
CA GLN A 289 11.39 1.37 -11.97
C GLN A 289 10.64 2.41 -12.83
N GLU A 290 11.17 2.69 -14.01
CA GLU A 290 10.59 3.60 -15.01
C GLU A 290 9.24 3.11 -15.52
N GLU A 291 9.12 1.81 -15.81
CA GLU A 291 7.87 1.18 -16.24
C GLU A 291 6.81 1.25 -15.13
N TYR A 292 7.20 1.07 -13.86
CA TYR A 292 6.29 1.23 -12.74
C TYR A 292 5.83 2.68 -12.54
N ILE A 293 6.72 3.67 -12.73
CA ILE A 293 6.35 5.09 -12.75
C ILE A 293 5.32 5.36 -13.86
N GLN A 294 5.48 4.76 -15.05
CA GLN A 294 4.49 4.90 -16.13
C GLN A 294 3.15 4.25 -15.78
N LEU A 295 3.17 3.06 -15.18
CA LEU A 295 1.96 2.39 -14.70
C LEU A 295 1.20 3.27 -13.69
N LEU A 296 1.91 3.89 -12.74
CA LEU A 296 1.31 4.82 -11.78
C LEU A 296 0.71 6.06 -12.46
N LYS A 297 1.35 6.61 -13.50
CA LYS A 297 0.81 7.73 -14.30
C LYS A 297 -0.49 7.33 -15.01
N GLN A 298 -0.52 6.14 -15.60
CA GLN A 298 -1.72 5.62 -16.26
C GLN A 298 -2.85 5.40 -15.26
N ALA A 299 -2.57 4.80 -14.11
CA ALA A 299 -3.54 4.61 -13.04
C ALA A 299 -4.08 5.94 -12.51
N GLU A 300 -3.21 6.94 -12.26
CA GLU A 300 -3.61 8.28 -11.83
C GLU A 300 -4.57 8.92 -12.85
N ASN A 301 -4.22 8.88 -14.14
CA ASN A 301 -5.06 9.44 -15.19
C ASN A 301 -6.41 8.72 -15.29
N LEU A 302 -6.42 7.39 -15.24
CA LEU A 302 -7.64 6.61 -15.33
C LEU A 302 -8.58 6.90 -14.14
N LEU A 303 -8.04 6.98 -12.92
CA LEU A 303 -8.79 7.37 -11.73
C LEU A 303 -9.36 8.78 -11.84
N ARG A 304 -8.59 9.75 -12.38
CA ARG A 304 -9.06 11.12 -12.61
C ARG A 304 -10.21 11.17 -13.61
N THR A 305 -10.10 10.45 -14.72
CA THR A 305 -11.19 10.34 -15.70
C THR A 305 -12.43 9.72 -15.06
N TYR A 306 -12.25 8.65 -14.27
CA TYR A 306 -13.36 7.99 -13.61
C TYR A 306 -14.01 8.91 -12.55
N ARG A 307 -13.22 9.65 -11.78
CA ARG A 307 -13.69 10.69 -10.85
C ARG A 307 -14.61 11.70 -11.53
N GLU A 308 -14.24 12.17 -12.73
CA GLU A 308 -15.08 13.09 -13.50
C GLU A 308 -16.42 12.47 -13.92
N ILE A 309 -16.43 11.20 -14.31
CA ILE A 309 -17.65 10.45 -14.64
C ILE A 309 -18.56 10.36 -13.42
N VAL A 310 -18.03 9.90 -12.28
CA VAL A 310 -18.78 9.75 -11.02
C VAL A 310 -19.31 11.11 -10.54
N GLN A 311 -18.49 12.16 -10.64
CA GLN A 311 -18.90 13.51 -10.24
C GLN A 311 -20.03 14.06 -11.12
N LYS A 312 -20.10 13.71 -12.41
CA LYS A 312 -21.21 14.08 -13.29
C LYS A 312 -22.52 13.39 -12.88
N LYS A 313 -22.47 12.20 -12.28
CA LYS A 313 -23.67 11.49 -11.81
C LYS A 313 -24.33 12.11 -10.57
N LEU A 314 -23.64 13.02 -9.88
CA LEU A 314 -24.20 13.80 -8.76
C LEU A 314 -24.88 15.11 -9.19
N LYS A 315 -24.81 15.46 -10.48
CA LYS A 315 -25.43 16.67 -11.05
C LYS A 315 -26.72 16.30 -11.76
#